data_AF-A0A918MA29-F1
#
_entry.id   AF-A0A918MA29-F1
#
_cell.length_a   1.000
_cell.length_b   1.000
_cell.length_c   1.000
_cell.angle_alpha   90.00
_cell.angle_beta   90.00
_cell.angle_gamma   90.00
#
_symmetry.space_group_name_H-M   'P 1'
#
loop_
_entity.id
_entity.type
_entity.pdbx_description
1 polymer ?
#
loop_
_entity_poly.entity_id
_entity_poly.type
_entity_poly.pdbx_seq_one_letter_code
_entity_poly.pdbx_strand_id
1 'polypeptide(L)'
;MLMAHPAVLKDLITQYETLTLLGAGKSTPQARQRLADISYTLCVATGTGDVDMALIAARHRLSGARPDDDSLLQASASTPEPSGV
;
A
#
# COMPACT_ATOMS: atom_id res chain seq x y z
N MET A 1 -14.17 -5.75 2.52
CA MET A 1 -13.65 -4.78 1.53
C MET A 1 -12.23 -4.43 1.96
N LEU A 2 -11.23 -5.07 1.36
CA LEU A 2 -9.83 -4.98 1.79
C LEU A 2 -9.25 -3.63 1.35
N MET A 3 -9.41 -2.62 2.19
CA MET A 3 -8.59 -1.40 2.08
C MET A 3 -7.15 -1.84 2.30
N ALA A 4 -6.36 -1.94 1.23
CA ALA A 4 -4.95 -2.27 1.33
C ALA A 4 -4.29 -1.22 2.23
N HIS A 5 -3.75 -1.67 3.36
CA HIS A 5 -3.01 -0.81 4.27
C HIS A 5 -1.94 -0.03 3.46
N PRO A 6 -1.74 1.28 3.71
CA PRO A 6 -0.81 2.08 2.91
C PRO A 6 0.62 1.50 2.90
N ALA A 7 1.02 0.84 3.99
CA ALA A 7 2.28 0.09 4.06
C ALA A 7 2.37 -1.05 3.03
N VAL A 8 1.30 -1.81 2.84
CA VAL A 8 1.22 -2.90 1.85
C VAL A 8 1.26 -2.35 0.43
N LEU A 9 0.58 -1.23 0.19
CA LEU A 9 0.57 -0.58 -1.13
C LEU A 9 1.97 -0.11 -1.53
N LYS A 10 2.71 0.49 -0.59
CA LYS A 10 4.11 0.92 -0.79
C LYS A 10 5.04 -0.27 -1.06
N ASP A 11 4.87 -1.36 -0.33
CA ASP A 11 5.66 -2.57 -0.53
C ASP A 11 5.40 -3.20 -1.92
N LEU A 12 4.13 -3.29 -2.35
CA LEU A 12 3.76 -3.78 -3.67
C LEU A 12 4.36 -2.95 -4.81
N ILE A 13 4.35 -1.62 -4.71
CA ILE A 13 5.01 -0.73 -5.68
C ILE A 13 6.51 -1.05 -5.74
N THR A 14 7.16 -1.16 -4.59
CA THR A 14 8.61 -1.42 -4.51
C THR A 14 8.97 -2.77 -5.13
N GLN A 15 8.19 -3.82 -4.85
CA GLN A 15 8.37 -5.14 -5.44
C GLN A 15 8.16 -5.12 -6.97
N TYR A 16 7.15 -4.40 -7.46
CA TYR A 16 6.88 -4.25 -8.89
C TYR A 16 8.06 -3.56 -9.61
N GLU A 17 8.54 -2.44 -9.08
CA GLU A 17 9.65 -1.69 -9.65
C GLU A 17 10.94 -2.53 -9.64
N THR A 18 11.21 -3.24 -8.55
CA THR A 18 12.38 -4.12 -8.42
C THR A 18 12.35 -5.26 -9.44
N LEU A 19 11.22 -5.94 -9.58
CA LEU A 19 11.07 -7.03 -10.57
C LEU A 19 11.14 -6.51 -12.00
N THR A 20 10.60 -5.32 -12.26
CA THR A 20 10.68 -4.67 -13.58
C THR A 20 12.12 -4.30 -13.92
N LEU A 21 12.86 -3.71 -12.97
CA LEU A 21 14.29 -3.37 -13.11
C LEU A 21 15.17 -4.60 -13.34
N LEU A 22 14.88 -5.70 -12.63
CA LEU A 22 15.56 -6.98 -12.82
C LEU A 22 15.19 -7.68 -14.15
N GLY A 23 14.28 -7.11 -14.92
CA GLY A 23 13.85 -7.66 -16.20
C GLY A 23 13.00 -8.91 -16.05
N ALA A 24 12.22 -9.04 -14.98
CA ALA A 24 11.38 -10.22 -14.69
C ALA A 24 10.48 -10.63 -15.86
N GLY A 25 10.06 -9.69 -16.72
CA GLY A 25 9.33 -9.94 -17.97
C GLY A 25 10.08 -10.81 -19.00
N LYS A 26 11.41 -10.84 -18.93
CA LYS A 26 12.31 -11.65 -19.77
C LYS A 26 12.99 -12.78 -18.98
N SER A 27 12.77 -12.82 -17.67
CA SER A 27 13.33 -13.83 -16.75
C SER A 27 12.44 -15.08 -16.68
N THR A 28 12.65 -15.88 -15.63
CA THR A 28 11.96 -17.15 -15.40
C THR A 28 10.43 -17.01 -15.39
N PRO A 29 9.68 -18.07 -15.75
CA PRO A 29 8.21 -18.05 -15.71
C PRO A 29 7.65 -17.68 -14.33
N GLN A 30 8.36 -18.02 -13.24
CA GLN A 30 7.97 -17.65 -11.88
C GLN A 30 8.07 -16.13 -11.64
N ALA A 31 9.10 -15.47 -12.17
CA ALA A 31 9.26 -14.02 -12.06
C ALA A 31 8.17 -13.29 -12.86
N ARG A 32 7.84 -13.78 -14.05
CA ARG A 32 6.72 -13.26 -14.86
C ARG A 32 5.38 -13.42 -14.15
N GLN A 33 5.12 -14.59 -13.56
CA GLN A 33 3.90 -14.83 -12.81
C GLN A 33 3.79 -13.91 -11.60
N ARG A 34 4.89 -13.68 -10.88
CA ARG A 34 4.90 -12.78 -9.72
C ARG A 34 4.69 -11.32 -10.11
N LEU A 35 5.24 -10.87 -11.23
CA LEU A 35 4.98 -9.54 -11.75
C LEU A 35 3.50 -9.37 -12.15
N ALA A 36 2.91 -10.38 -12.78
CA ALA A 36 1.48 -10.39 -13.12
C ALA A 36 0.57 -10.37 -11.88
N ASP A 37 0.90 -11.14 -10.84
CA ASP A 37 0.17 -11.18 -9.57
C ASP A 37 0.19 -9.82 -8.84
N ILE A 38 1.36 -9.18 -8.76
CA ILE A 38 1.51 -7.85 -8.16
C ILE A 38 0.73 -6.81 -8.97
N SER A 39 0.80 -6.87 -10.30
CA SER A 39 0.05 -5.98 -11.19
C SER A 39 -1.45 -6.12 -10.99
N TYR A 40 -1.95 -7.36 -10.94
CA TYR A 40 -3.36 -7.65 -10.69
C TYR A 40 -3.81 -7.14 -9.32
N THR A 41 -3.01 -7.36 -8.28
CA THR A 41 -3.30 -6.87 -6.92
C THR A 41 -3.33 -5.35 -6.87
N LEU A 42 -2.40 -4.66 -7.52
CA LEU A 42 -2.40 -3.20 -7.64
C LEU A 42 -3.68 -2.72 -8.31
N CYS A 43 -4.02 -3.26 -9.49
CA CYS A 43 -5.24 -2.92 -10.22
C CYS A 43 -6.51 -3.08 -9.37
N VAL A 44 -6.65 -4.21 -8.67
CA VAL A 44 -7.81 -4.46 -7.79
C VAL A 44 -7.82 -3.51 -6.59
N ALA A 45 -6.68 -3.27 -5.96
CA ALA A 45 -6.57 -2.40 -4.79
C ALA A 45 -6.84 -0.92 -5.13
N THR A 46 -6.47 -0.48 -6.33
CA THR A 46 -6.70 0.89 -6.81
C THR A 46 -8.01 1.05 -7.57
N GLY A 47 -8.65 -0.05 -8.00
CA GLY A 47 -9.85 -0.03 -8.83
C GLY A 47 -9.57 0.41 -10.26
N THR A 48 -8.38 0.11 -10.78
CA THR A 48 -7.96 0.47 -12.15
C THR A 48 -7.89 -0.77 -13.05
N GLY A 49 -7.97 -0.57 -14.36
CA GLY A 49 -7.89 -1.65 -15.36
C GLY A 49 -6.48 -1.89 -15.91
N ASP A 50 -5.52 -1.04 -15.54
CA ASP A 50 -4.16 -1.06 -16.07
C ASP A 50 -3.14 -0.79 -14.96
N VAL A 51 -1.96 -1.39 -15.07
CA VAL A 51 -0.90 -1.33 -14.05
C VAL A 51 -0.25 0.05 -13.96
N ASP A 52 -0.08 0.76 -15.06
CA ASP A 52 0.46 2.12 -15.05
C ASP A 52 -0.52 3.06 -14.34
N MET A 53 -1.82 2.91 -14.64
CA MET A 53 -2.89 3.62 -13.94
C MET A 53 -2.95 3.25 -12.46
N ALA A 54 -2.71 1.97 -12.13
CA ALA A 54 -2.67 1.50 -10.75
C ALA A 54 -1.52 2.15 -9.97
N LEU A 55 -0.32 2.23 -10.55
CA LEU A 55 0.84 2.85 -9.90
C LEU A 55 0.62 4.34 -9.63
N ILE A 56 0.03 5.07 -10.59
CA ILE A 56 -0.29 6.49 -10.42
C ILE A 56 -1.32 6.67 -9.30
N ALA A 57 -2.41 5.90 -9.33
CA ALA A 57 -3.45 5.95 -8.31
C ALA A 57 -2.93 5.56 -6.92
N ALA A 58 -2.08 4.53 -6.84
CA ALA A 58 -1.46 4.08 -5.61
C ALA A 58 -0.52 5.15 -5.03
N ARG A 59 0.31 5.79 -5.86
CA ARG A 59 1.21 6.86 -5.44
C ARG A 59 0.45 8.12 -5.01
N HIS A 60 -0.63 8.45 -5.71
CA HIS A 60 -1.54 9.53 -5.29
C HIS A 60 -2.19 9.22 -3.94
N ARG A 61 -2.62 7.97 -3.68
CA ARG A 61 -3.14 7.56 -2.37
C ARG A 61 -2.08 7.64 -1.27
N LEU A 62 -0.82 7.31 -1.56
CA LEU A 62 0.29 7.48 -0.60
C LEU A 62 0.64 8.94 -0.33
N SER A 63 0.49 9.83 -1.33
CA SER A 63 0.73 11.27 -1.17
C SER A 63 -0.46 12.01 -0.53
N GLY A 64 -1.68 11.54 -0.79
CA GLY A 64 -2.92 12.09 -0.22
C GLY A 64 -3.25 11.52 1.16
N ALA A 65 -2.76 10.32 1.49
CA ALA A 65 -2.68 9.83 2.85
C ALA A 65 -1.54 10.59 3.55
N ARG A 66 -1.85 11.79 4.06
CA ARG A 66 -1.06 12.34 5.16
C ARG A 66 -0.96 11.21 6.21
N PRO A 67 0.23 10.89 6.75
CA PRO A 67 0.43 9.82 7.74
C PRO A 67 -0.15 10.21 9.11
N ASP A 68 -1.40 10.67 9.13
CA ASP A 68 -2.18 11.05 10.32
C ASP A 68 -3.15 9.92 10.72
N ASP A 69 -3.18 8.82 9.97
CA ASP A 69 -3.92 7.60 10.35
C ASP A 69 -3.04 6.62 11.17
N ASP A 70 -1.98 7.14 11.80
CA ASP A 70 -1.33 6.50 12.95
C ASP A 70 -2.01 6.99 14.23
N SER A 71 -3.32 6.75 14.33
CA SER A 71 -4.03 6.83 15.61
C SER A 71 -3.82 5.50 16.36
N LEU A 72 -2.55 5.13 16.59
CA LEU A 72 -2.15 4.08 17.51
C LEU A 72 -1.34 4.67 18.67
N LEU A 73 -1.99 5.53 19.47
CA LEU A 73 -1.70 5.66 20.90
C LEU A 73 -3.00 5.69 21.70
N GLN A 74 -3.71 4.56 21.69
CA GLN A 74 -4.51 4.14 22.84
C GLN A 74 -3.56 3.62 23.94
N ALA A 75 -2.67 4.48 24.39
CA ALA A 75 -1.82 4.38 25.58
C ALA A 75 -1.40 5.83 25.85
N SER A 76 -2.07 6.55 26.75
CA SER A 76 -2.06 6.21 28.16
C SER A 76 -3.39 6.53 28.81
N ALA A 77 -3.82 5.62 29.67
CA ALA A 77 -4.64 5.95 30.81
C ALA A 77 -4.06 7.20 31.49
N SER A 78 -4.85 8.26 31.57
CA SER A 78 -4.72 9.29 32.59
C SER A 78 -6.14 9.67 32.99
N THR A 79 -6.76 8.76 33.74
CA THR A 79 -7.63 9.18 34.83
C THR A 79 -6.75 9.93 35.83
N PRO A 80 -7.08 11.19 36.14
CA PRO A 80 -7.57 11.51 37.47
C PRO A 80 -8.91 12.26 37.36
N GLU A 81 -10.00 11.72 37.91
CA GLU A 81 -10.52 11.98 39.27
C GLU A 81 -10.82 13.48 39.58
N PRO A 82 -11.92 13.79 40.27
CA PRO A 82 -12.68 15.05 40.15
C PRO A 82 -12.24 16.16 41.11
N SER A 83 -12.45 17.44 40.75
CA SER A 83 -12.56 18.56 41.71
C SER A 83 -13.21 19.81 41.14
N GLY A 84 -14.33 20.22 41.75
CA GLY A 84 -14.60 21.62 42.10
C GLY A 84 -15.60 22.42 41.26
N VAL A 85 -16.89 22.39 41.67
CA VAL A 85 -17.68 23.59 42.03
C VAL A 85 -18.82 23.20 42.95
#